data_AF-A0A0V0QXS5-F1
#
_entry.id   AF-A0A0V0QXS5-F1
#
_cell.length_a   1.000
_cell.length_b   1.000
_cell.length_c   1.000
_cell.angle_alpha   90.00
_cell.angle_beta   90.00
_cell.angle_gamma   90.00
#
_symmetry.space_group_name_H-M   'P 1'
#
loop_
_entity.id
_entity.type
_entity.pdbx_description
1 polymer ?
#
loop_
_entity_poly.entity_id
_entity_poly.type
_entity_poly.pdbx_seq_one_letter_code
_entity_poly.pdbx_strand_id
1 'polypeptide(L)'
;MSIFISSQIRGKKNTGILIDPADQNSIYPFLQKYSGLDISHVLFTHKHWDHAGNSKNLKKFLNNERKNSHLKKQVVFMAHEQDQENIEGVDVNFKGNQENIEINNFNIKAFHTPCHTIGHAMYYFEPQQQQLQISEDDNKIIQEQINFDSQSALFTGDTIFLGGVGRFFEGNSQQMYKNFQILKELPKDTDIYCGHEYTVANYEWASKIEPENQNLQQIYKKYQNLRKKNKYTIPSKIEDELNTNIFVRCDQENLKQKFNCNYPVEILCQLREMKNNNQTDINTI
;
A
#
# COMPACT_ATOMS: atom_id res chain seq x y z
N MET A 1 6.15 7.06 0.47
CA MET A 1 6.13 6.76 1.93
C MET A 1 6.85 5.44 2.13
N SER A 2 7.81 5.30 3.06
CA SER A 2 8.49 4.02 3.30
C SER A 2 7.87 3.34 4.51
N ILE A 3 7.25 2.18 4.31
CA ILE A 3 6.60 1.44 5.40
C ILE A 3 7.49 0.28 5.82
N PHE A 4 7.67 0.16 7.13
CA PHE A 4 8.58 -0.78 7.76
C PHE A 4 7.79 -1.86 8.48
N ILE A 5 8.21 -3.11 8.27
CA ILE A 5 7.63 -4.28 8.94
C ILE A 5 8.77 -5.02 9.61
N SER A 6 8.72 -5.19 10.94
CA SER A 6 9.75 -5.89 11.70
C SER A 6 9.21 -7.17 12.33
N SER A 7 10.04 -8.19 12.40
CA SER A 7 9.78 -9.36 13.25
C SER A 7 10.87 -9.57 14.29
N GLN A 8 10.42 -9.91 15.49
CA GLN A 8 11.26 -10.29 16.62
C GLN A 8 11.23 -11.82 16.74
N ILE A 9 12.39 -12.46 16.56
CA ILE A 9 12.57 -13.89 16.84
C ILE A 9 13.34 -13.99 18.16
N ARG A 10 12.75 -14.63 19.17
CA ARG A 10 13.35 -14.78 20.52
C ARG A 10 14.78 -15.33 20.40
N GLY A 11 15.77 -14.57 20.89
CA GLY A 11 17.19 -14.93 20.82
C GLY A 11 17.96 -14.53 19.55
N LYS A 12 17.32 -13.84 18.58
CA LYS A 12 17.96 -13.24 17.39
C LYS A 12 17.69 -11.73 17.32
N LYS A 13 18.57 -10.96 16.65
CA LYS A 13 18.36 -9.52 16.37
C LYS A 13 17.10 -9.33 15.49
N ASN A 14 16.38 -8.22 15.68
CA ASN A 14 15.17 -7.88 14.91
C ASN A 14 15.49 -7.75 13.42
N THR A 15 14.68 -8.39 12.57
CA THR A 15 14.80 -8.27 11.11
C THR A 15 13.65 -7.47 10.52
N GLY A 16 13.94 -6.65 9.50
CA GLY A 16 12.95 -5.76 8.87
C GLY A 16 12.78 -5.96 7.37
N ILE A 17 11.59 -5.65 6.86
CA ILE A 17 11.24 -5.54 5.45
C ILE A 17 10.83 -4.09 5.18
N LEU A 18 11.33 -3.51 4.09
CA LEU A 18 10.93 -2.17 3.61
C LEU A 18 10.00 -2.27 2.43
N ILE A 19 8.98 -1.42 2.39
CA ILE A 19 8.13 -1.21 1.22
C ILE A 19 8.39 0.18 0.65
N ASP A 20 8.69 0.26 -0.65
CA ASP A 20 8.92 1.50 -1.41
C ASP A 20 9.86 2.54 -0.76
N PRO A 21 11.07 2.16 -0.32
CA PRO A 21 12.09 3.14 0.04
C PRO A 21 12.65 3.81 -1.22
N ALA A 22 12.17 5.02 -1.50
CA ALA A 22 12.63 5.82 -2.65
C ALA A 22 14.16 6.04 -2.63
N ASP A 23 14.69 6.35 -1.45
CA ASP A 23 16.12 6.59 -1.22
C ASP A 23 16.54 6.36 0.24
N GLN A 24 17.85 6.47 0.49
CA GLN A 24 18.42 6.35 1.84
C GLN A 24 17.94 7.42 2.83
N ASN A 25 17.67 8.65 2.37
CA ASN A 25 17.28 9.77 3.23
C ASN A 25 15.89 9.53 3.83
N SER A 26 15.01 8.88 3.07
CA SER A 26 13.65 8.53 3.49
C SER A 26 13.63 7.54 4.66
N ILE A 27 14.68 6.71 4.81
CA ILE A 27 14.75 5.66 5.84
C ILE A 27 15.78 5.92 6.93
N TYR A 28 16.75 6.81 6.70
CA TYR A 28 17.85 7.04 7.63
C TYR A 28 17.42 7.46 9.04
N PRO A 29 16.50 8.44 9.22
CA PRO A 29 16.03 8.82 10.57
C PRO A 29 15.39 7.64 11.32
N PHE A 30 14.69 6.77 10.59
CA PHE A 30 14.08 5.57 11.16
C PHE A 30 15.14 4.56 11.60
N LEU A 31 16.12 4.26 10.74
CA LEU A 31 17.20 3.32 11.08
C LEU A 31 18.04 3.81 12.28
N GLN A 32 18.23 5.13 12.42
CA GLN A 32 18.87 5.70 13.61
C GLN A 32 18.04 5.50 14.87
N LYS A 33 16.72 5.70 14.79
CA LYS A 33 15.80 5.54 15.92
C LYS A 33 15.71 4.08 16.37
N TYR A 34 15.73 3.13 15.43
CA TYR A 34 15.61 1.69 15.69
C TYR A 34 16.95 0.97 15.48
N SER A 35 17.97 1.39 16.23
CA SER A 35 19.29 0.78 16.18
C SER A 35 19.23 -0.73 16.43
N GLY A 36 19.92 -1.51 15.59
CA GLY A 36 19.93 -2.98 15.67
C GLY A 36 18.88 -3.70 14.82
N LEU A 37 18.05 -2.97 14.07
CA LEU A 37 17.18 -3.56 13.04
C LEU A 37 17.99 -3.95 11.80
N ASP A 38 17.99 -5.23 11.48
CA ASP A 38 18.67 -5.78 10.30
C ASP A 38 17.69 -5.92 9.13
N ILE A 39 17.73 -4.98 8.17
CA ILE A 39 16.84 -4.98 7.00
C ILE A 39 17.20 -6.14 6.05
N SER A 40 16.36 -7.16 5.95
CA SER A 40 16.62 -8.32 5.08
C SER A 40 16.11 -8.14 3.66
N HIS A 41 14.97 -7.49 3.48
CA HIS A 41 14.32 -7.33 2.17
C HIS A 41 13.80 -5.91 1.93
N VAL A 42 13.74 -5.56 0.65
CA VAL A 42 13.03 -4.38 0.14
C VAL A 42 12.06 -4.86 -0.94
N LEU A 43 10.78 -4.54 -0.81
CA LEU A 43 9.75 -4.84 -1.81
C LEU A 43 9.32 -3.54 -2.47
N PHE A 44 9.39 -3.49 -3.79
CA PHE A 44 8.90 -2.38 -4.60
C PHE A 44 7.52 -2.71 -5.15
N THR A 45 6.57 -1.80 -4.99
CA THR A 45 5.26 -1.91 -5.61
C THR A 45 5.34 -1.63 -7.11
N HIS A 46 6.14 -0.65 -7.53
CA HIS A 46 6.34 -0.32 -8.94
C HIS A 46 7.60 0.52 -9.19
N LYS A 47 7.89 0.78 -10.47
CA LYS A 47 9.13 1.42 -10.93
C LYS A 47 9.25 2.94 -10.76
N HIS A 48 8.20 3.67 -10.41
CA HIS A 48 8.30 5.13 -10.39
C HIS A 48 9.34 5.62 -9.38
N TRP A 49 9.93 6.77 -9.70
CA TRP A 49 11.14 7.25 -9.04
C TRP A 49 10.93 7.50 -7.53
N ASP A 50 9.77 7.98 -7.14
CA ASP A 50 9.37 8.24 -5.77
C ASP A 50 9.09 6.95 -4.95
N HIS A 51 9.20 5.77 -5.57
CA HIS A 51 9.13 4.46 -4.92
C HIS A 51 10.44 3.68 -5.04
N ALA A 52 11.12 3.76 -6.18
CA ALA A 52 12.26 2.90 -6.53
C ALA A 52 13.48 3.64 -7.12
N GLY A 53 13.43 4.97 -7.21
CA GLY A 53 14.29 5.78 -8.07
C GLY A 53 15.78 5.81 -7.69
N ASN A 54 16.13 5.58 -6.43
CA ASN A 54 17.52 5.52 -5.98
C ASN A 54 17.90 4.12 -5.42
N SER A 55 17.18 3.09 -5.88
CA SER A 55 17.30 1.69 -5.45
C SER A 55 18.75 1.17 -5.42
N LYS A 56 19.56 1.44 -6.44
CA LYS A 56 20.97 1.02 -6.49
C LYS A 56 21.83 1.60 -5.36
N ASN A 57 21.72 2.90 -5.09
CA ASN A 57 22.49 3.52 -4.01
C ASN A 57 21.94 3.12 -2.65
N LEU A 58 20.62 2.99 -2.54
CA LEU A 58 19.97 2.46 -1.35
C LEU A 58 20.48 1.05 -1.02
N LYS A 59 20.62 0.16 -2.00
CA LYS A 59 21.13 -1.20 -1.79
C LYS A 59 22.57 -1.19 -1.29
N LYS A 60 23.42 -0.32 -1.84
CA LYS A 60 24.79 -0.12 -1.34
C LYS A 60 24.79 0.39 0.10
N PHE A 61 23.95 1.38 0.40
CA PHE A 61 23.79 1.94 1.73
C PHE A 61 23.36 0.87 2.74
N LEU A 62 22.27 0.15 2.48
CA LEU A 62 21.76 -0.91 3.36
C LEU A 62 22.78 -2.04 3.60
N ASN A 63 23.53 -2.45 2.58
CA ASN A 63 24.58 -3.44 2.75
C ASN A 63 25.79 -2.90 3.55
N ASN A 64 26.09 -1.60 3.47
CA ASN A 64 27.13 -0.98 4.28
C ASN A 64 26.74 -0.88 5.76
N GLU A 65 25.48 -0.53 6.06
CA GLU A 65 24.96 -0.52 7.44
C GLU A 65 25.00 -1.90 8.09
N ARG A 66 24.99 -2.97 7.27
CA ARG A 66 25.05 -4.37 7.72
C ARG A 66 26.45 -4.90 8.00
N LYS A 67 27.51 -4.09 7.99
CA LYS A 67 28.89 -4.56 8.25
C LYS A 67 29.07 -5.31 9.59
N ASN A 68 28.18 -5.11 10.56
CA ASN A 68 28.12 -5.83 11.84
C ASN A 68 26.81 -6.65 12.03
N SER A 69 26.15 -6.99 10.92
CA SER A 69 24.90 -7.74 10.89
C SER A 69 25.14 -9.23 11.13
N HIS A 70 24.16 -9.88 11.76
CA HIS A 70 24.15 -11.34 11.91
C HIS A 70 23.72 -12.07 10.62
N LEU A 71 23.11 -11.34 9.68
CA LEU A 71 22.67 -11.90 8.42
C LEU A 71 23.83 -11.92 7.42
N LYS A 72 24.24 -13.13 7.01
CA LYS A 72 25.39 -13.36 6.11
C LYS A 72 25.14 -12.99 4.65
N LYS A 73 23.88 -12.80 4.24
CA LYS A 73 23.49 -12.47 2.86
C LYS A 73 23.29 -10.97 2.69
N GLN A 74 23.45 -10.49 1.46
CA GLN A 74 23.09 -9.12 1.09
C GLN A 74 21.59 -8.90 1.23
N VAL A 75 21.17 -7.63 1.32
CA VAL A 75 19.74 -7.27 1.27
C VAL A 75 19.16 -7.65 -0.09
N VAL A 76 17.99 -8.28 -0.06
CA VAL A 76 17.28 -8.75 -1.25
C VAL A 76 16.25 -7.70 -1.69
N PHE A 77 16.33 -7.27 -2.94
CA PHE A 77 15.39 -6.34 -3.56
C PHE A 77 14.41 -7.12 -4.44
N MET A 78 13.12 -6.89 -4.27
CA MET A 78 12.06 -7.59 -4.99
C MET A 78 11.11 -6.63 -5.71
N ALA A 79 10.68 -7.01 -6.91
CA ALA A 79 9.69 -6.30 -7.71
C ALA A 79 8.95 -7.30 -8.63
N HIS A 80 7.96 -6.82 -9.39
CA HIS A 80 7.36 -7.65 -10.44
C HIS A 80 8.31 -7.80 -11.62
N GLU A 81 8.28 -8.94 -12.30
CA GLU A 81 9.11 -9.17 -13.49
C GLU A 81 8.90 -8.13 -14.61
N GLN A 82 7.70 -7.54 -14.72
CA GLN A 82 7.41 -6.55 -15.76
C GLN A 82 7.93 -5.14 -15.49
N ASP A 83 8.33 -4.83 -14.24
CA ASP A 83 8.96 -3.55 -13.88
C ASP A 83 10.45 -3.74 -13.50
N GLN A 84 10.97 -4.97 -13.49
CA GLN A 84 12.33 -5.30 -13.02
C GLN A 84 13.41 -4.49 -13.75
N GLU A 85 13.38 -4.44 -15.09
CA GLU A 85 14.41 -3.76 -15.88
C GLU A 85 14.44 -2.24 -15.61
N ASN A 86 13.36 -1.69 -15.03
CA ASN A 86 13.26 -0.29 -14.67
C ASN A 86 13.66 -0.01 -13.21
N ILE A 87 13.94 -1.04 -12.40
CA ILE A 87 14.37 -0.88 -11.01
C ILE A 87 15.79 -1.44 -10.87
N GLU A 88 16.77 -0.53 -10.70
CA GLU A 88 18.16 -0.94 -10.60
C GLU A 88 18.45 -1.77 -9.33
N GLY A 89 18.98 -2.98 -9.52
CA GLY A 89 19.48 -3.81 -8.44
C GLY A 89 18.46 -4.76 -7.81
N VAL A 90 17.30 -4.99 -8.44
CA VAL A 90 16.38 -6.09 -8.09
C VAL A 90 17.07 -7.45 -8.21
N ASP A 91 16.92 -8.30 -7.20
CA ASP A 91 17.50 -9.65 -7.14
C ASP A 91 16.50 -10.75 -7.52
N VAL A 92 15.26 -10.60 -7.06
CA VAL A 92 14.21 -11.62 -7.17
C VAL A 92 12.97 -10.98 -7.71
N ASN A 93 12.35 -11.63 -8.69
CA ASN A 93 11.06 -11.20 -9.19
C ASN A 93 9.99 -12.11 -8.62
N PHE A 94 8.86 -11.51 -8.22
CA PHE A 94 7.63 -12.29 -8.23
C PHE A 94 7.13 -12.38 -9.68
N LYS A 95 6.58 -13.56 -10.06
CA LYS A 95 6.17 -13.85 -11.44
C LYS A 95 4.69 -14.14 -11.54
N GLY A 96 4.07 -13.72 -12.64
CA GLY A 96 2.65 -13.93 -12.88
C GLY A 96 1.75 -13.18 -11.89
N ASN A 97 0.50 -13.64 -11.76
CA ASN A 97 -0.56 -12.83 -11.15
C ASN A 97 -0.64 -12.88 -9.61
N GLN A 98 -0.30 -14.02 -9.01
CA GLN A 98 -0.38 -14.23 -7.57
C GLN A 98 0.67 -15.24 -7.12
N GLU A 99 1.51 -14.84 -6.17
CA GLU A 99 2.59 -15.67 -5.63
C GLU A 99 2.61 -15.61 -4.10
N ASN A 100 2.76 -16.77 -3.45
CA ASN A 100 2.98 -16.84 -2.01
C ASN A 100 4.49 -16.79 -1.75
N ILE A 101 4.93 -15.83 -0.94
CA ILE A 101 6.33 -15.57 -0.62
C ILE A 101 6.50 -15.65 0.90
N GLU A 102 7.47 -16.42 1.35
CA GLU A 102 7.85 -16.48 2.77
C GLU A 102 9.11 -15.65 2.99
N ILE A 103 9.01 -14.59 3.80
CA ILE A 103 10.14 -13.73 4.16
C ILE A 103 10.26 -13.66 5.68
N ASN A 104 11.38 -14.13 6.20
CA ASN A 104 11.61 -14.29 7.65
C ASN A 104 10.51 -15.17 8.29
N ASN A 105 9.53 -14.58 8.98
CA ASN A 105 8.36 -15.24 9.55
C ASN A 105 7.03 -14.66 9.01
N PHE A 106 7.08 -13.88 7.94
CA PHE A 106 5.92 -13.32 7.26
C PHE A 106 5.52 -14.22 6.09
N ASN A 107 4.24 -14.57 6.04
CA ASN A 107 3.61 -15.11 4.83
C ASN A 107 3.04 -13.93 4.05
N ILE A 108 3.51 -13.75 2.82
CA ILE A 108 3.15 -12.63 1.96
C ILE A 108 2.51 -13.17 0.69
N LYS A 109 1.35 -12.64 0.32
CA LYS A 109 0.77 -12.83 -1.01
C LYS A 109 1.09 -11.62 -1.86
N ALA A 110 1.90 -11.80 -2.90
CA ALA A 110 2.14 -10.78 -3.91
C ALA A 110 1.08 -10.90 -5.01
N PHE A 111 0.45 -9.78 -5.37
CA PHE A 111 -0.53 -9.68 -6.45
C PHE A 111 0.00 -8.78 -7.56
N HIS A 112 -0.05 -9.23 -8.80
CA HIS A 112 0.16 -8.36 -9.96
C HIS A 112 -1.07 -7.49 -10.17
N THR A 113 -0.89 -6.17 -10.16
CA THR A 113 -1.97 -5.20 -10.28
C THR A 113 -1.72 -4.18 -11.40
N PRO A 114 -1.62 -4.63 -12.66
CA PRO A 114 -1.31 -3.75 -13.77
C PRO A 114 -2.38 -2.67 -13.89
N CYS A 115 -1.98 -1.41 -13.99
CA CYS A 115 -2.80 -0.29 -14.48
C CYS A 115 -2.00 1.01 -14.36
N HIS A 116 -1.56 1.32 -13.13
CA HIS A 116 -0.76 2.51 -12.86
C HIS A 116 0.59 2.41 -13.58
N THR A 117 1.31 1.33 -13.30
CA THR A 117 2.34 0.79 -14.19
C THR A 117 1.90 -0.60 -14.62
N ILE A 118 2.50 -1.11 -15.70
CA ILE A 118 2.22 -2.47 -16.16
C ILE A 118 2.78 -3.52 -15.18
N GLY A 119 3.89 -3.22 -14.49
CA GLY A 119 4.49 -4.11 -13.49
C GLY A 119 4.11 -3.83 -12.05
N HIS A 120 3.03 -3.09 -11.78
CA HIS A 120 2.65 -2.76 -10.40
C HIS A 120 2.28 -4.02 -9.59
N ALA A 121 2.62 -4.02 -8.31
CA ALA A 121 2.40 -5.08 -7.34
C ALA A 121 1.69 -4.58 -6.08
N MET A 122 0.85 -5.41 -5.48
CA MET A 122 0.41 -5.24 -4.10
C MET A 122 0.89 -6.40 -3.23
N TYR A 123 1.26 -6.12 -1.98
CA TYR A 123 1.77 -7.14 -1.05
C TYR A 123 0.82 -7.27 0.14
N TYR A 124 0.21 -8.43 0.30
CA TYR A 124 -0.64 -8.76 1.44
C TYR A 124 0.13 -9.58 2.46
N PHE A 125 0.30 -9.04 3.65
CA PHE A 125 0.91 -9.71 4.79
C PHE A 125 -0.19 -10.38 5.60
N GLU A 126 -0.11 -11.70 5.72
CA GLU A 126 -1.02 -12.48 6.55
C GLU A 126 -0.82 -12.18 8.04
N PRO A 127 -1.87 -12.30 8.86
CA PRO A 127 -1.74 -12.11 10.30
C PRO A 127 -0.79 -13.17 10.88
N GLN A 128 0.18 -12.73 11.68
CA GLN A 128 1.08 -13.67 12.36
C GLN A 128 0.33 -14.34 13.51
N GLN A 129 0.25 -15.67 13.51
CA GLN A 129 -0.22 -16.41 14.67
C GLN A 129 0.91 -16.42 15.72
N GLN A 130 0.90 -15.51 16.69
CA GLN A 130 1.73 -15.68 17.89
C GLN A 130 1.01 -16.55 18.92
N GLN A 131 1.68 -17.63 19.36
CA GLN A 131 1.45 -18.18 20.71
C GLN A 131 1.93 -17.13 21.71
N LEU A 132 1.00 -16.31 22.22
CA LEU A 132 1.26 -15.40 23.33
C LEU A 132 1.62 -16.22 24.60
N GLN A 133 2.89 -16.20 24.99
CA GLN A 133 3.27 -16.35 26.40
C GLN A 133 3.65 -14.96 26.91
N ILE A 134 2.70 -14.32 27.59
CA ILE A 134 2.88 -13.00 28.21
C ILE A 134 3.83 -13.16 29.40
N SER A 135 4.96 -12.46 29.37
CA SER A 135 5.71 -12.09 30.58
C SER A 135 5.45 -10.61 30.86
N GLU A 136 5.03 -10.29 32.08
CA GLU A 136 4.29 -9.08 32.47
C GLU A 136 5.06 -7.74 32.47
N ASP A 137 6.32 -7.65 32.03
CA ASP A 137 7.16 -6.54 32.51
C ASP A 137 7.51 -5.37 31.57
N ASP A 138 7.08 -5.31 30.30
CA ASP A 138 7.48 -4.19 29.43
C ASP A 138 6.32 -3.52 28.68
N ASN A 139 5.48 -2.79 29.42
CA ASN A 139 4.54 -1.82 28.87
C ASN A 139 5.24 -0.48 28.58
N LYS A 140 5.93 -0.34 27.44
CA LYS A 140 6.34 0.98 26.93
C LYS A 140 6.61 1.03 25.41
N ILE A 141 5.80 1.88 24.74
CA ILE A 141 5.98 2.51 23.40
C ILE A 141 5.67 1.52 22.23
N ILE A 142 4.93 1.80 21.13
CA ILE A 142 5.27 2.68 19.99
C ILE A 142 4.08 2.80 18.96
N GLN A 143 3.79 4.01 18.48
CA GLN A 143 2.85 4.34 17.37
C GLN A 143 3.49 4.34 15.97
N GLU A 144 4.75 3.93 15.85
CA GLU A 144 5.56 3.90 14.60
C GLU A 144 6.11 2.51 14.23
N GLN A 145 5.76 1.48 15.00
CA GLN A 145 5.98 0.07 14.71
C GLN A 145 4.59 -0.49 14.41
N ILE A 146 4.38 -1.01 13.22
CA ILE A 146 3.19 -1.84 12.97
C ILE A 146 3.54 -3.20 13.58
N ASN A 147 3.18 -3.42 14.84
CA ASN A 147 3.21 -4.76 15.42
C ASN A 147 2.05 -5.55 14.80
N PHE A 148 2.38 -6.46 13.88
CA PHE A 148 1.46 -7.40 13.22
C PHE A 148 0.98 -8.52 14.16
N ASP A 149 0.84 -8.24 15.46
CA ASP A 149 0.58 -9.28 16.48
C ASP A 149 -0.81 -9.94 16.33
N SER A 150 -1.65 -9.49 15.38
CA SER A 150 -2.92 -10.15 15.03
C SER A 150 -3.67 -9.60 13.79
N GLN A 151 -3.18 -8.57 13.10
CA GLN A 151 -3.88 -7.96 11.95
C GLN A 151 -3.11 -8.14 10.64
N SER A 152 -3.84 -8.36 9.55
CA SER A 152 -3.29 -8.38 8.19
C SER A 152 -3.08 -6.96 7.64
N ALA A 153 -2.17 -6.83 6.68
CA ALA A 153 -1.99 -5.57 5.95
C ALA A 153 -1.83 -5.78 4.46
N LEU A 154 -2.37 -4.86 3.67
CA LEU A 154 -2.23 -4.79 2.24
C LEU A 154 -1.47 -3.51 1.87
N PHE A 155 -0.29 -3.67 1.28
CA PHE A 155 0.49 -2.59 0.69
C PHE A 155 0.08 -2.40 -0.76
N THR A 156 -0.58 -1.28 -1.06
CA THR A 156 -1.26 -1.09 -2.34
C THR A 156 -0.50 -0.21 -3.33
N GLY A 157 0.63 0.37 -2.91
CA GLY A 157 1.40 1.32 -3.71
C GLY A 157 0.49 2.42 -4.26
N ASP A 158 0.51 2.57 -5.57
CA ASP A 158 -0.27 3.55 -6.32
C ASP A 158 -1.46 2.93 -7.07
N THR A 159 -1.80 1.66 -6.78
CA THR A 159 -3.02 1.05 -7.33
C THR A 159 -4.25 1.58 -6.60
N ILE A 160 -4.31 1.39 -5.28
CA ILE A 160 -5.42 1.83 -4.41
C ILE A 160 -4.90 2.85 -3.41
N PHE A 161 -5.63 3.97 -3.27
CA PHE A 161 -5.45 4.94 -2.20
C PHE A 161 -6.70 4.98 -1.32
N LEU A 162 -6.58 5.56 -0.14
CA LEU A 162 -7.76 5.90 0.66
C LEU A 162 -8.65 6.87 -0.12
N GLY A 163 -9.87 6.45 -0.42
CA GLY A 163 -10.87 7.17 -1.22
C GLY A 163 -10.51 7.35 -2.70
N GLY A 164 -9.47 6.68 -3.21
CA GLY A 164 -8.97 6.89 -4.57
C GLY A 164 -8.29 5.68 -5.20
N VAL A 165 -7.84 5.86 -6.45
CA VAL A 165 -7.01 4.92 -7.21
C VAL A 165 -5.93 5.66 -7.98
N GLY A 166 -4.90 4.95 -8.43
CA GLY A 166 -3.86 5.47 -9.32
C GLY A 166 -4.40 6.07 -10.61
N ARG A 167 -3.61 6.96 -11.21
CA ARG A 167 -3.78 7.31 -12.63
C ARG A 167 -3.40 6.11 -13.48
N PHE A 168 -4.10 5.92 -14.61
CA PHE A 168 -3.90 4.78 -15.50
C PHE A 168 -2.82 5.14 -16.55
N PHE A 169 -1.56 5.22 -16.14
CA PHE A 169 -0.49 5.65 -17.07
C PHE A 169 -0.14 4.59 -18.11
N GLU A 170 -0.10 3.32 -17.70
CA GLU A 170 0.32 2.20 -18.55
C GLU A 170 -0.76 1.14 -18.74
N GLY A 171 -2.00 1.46 -18.36
CA GLY A 171 -3.11 0.54 -18.42
C GLY A 171 -4.47 1.21 -18.54
N ASN A 172 -5.53 0.47 -18.23
CA ASN A 172 -6.90 0.91 -18.48
C ASN A 172 -7.86 0.54 -17.33
N SER A 173 -9.11 1.01 -17.44
CA SER A 173 -10.16 0.77 -16.45
C SER A 173 -10.48 -0.72 -16.29
N GLN A 174 -10.40 -1.55 -17.33
CA GLN A 174 -10.64 -2.98 -17.23
C GLN A 174 -9.60 -3.64 -16.31
N GLN A 175 -8.33 -3.27 -16.43
CA GLN A 175 -7.26 -3.79 -15.58
C GLN A 175 -7.43 -3.30 -14.13
N MET A 176 -7.67 -1.99 -13.91
CA MET A 176 -7.92 -1.46 -12.56
C MET A 176 -9.13 -2.12 -11.90
N TYR A 177 -10.23 -2.32 -12.64
CA TYR A 177 -11.43 -2.96 -12.13
C TYR A 177 -11.20 -4.42 -11.70
N LYS A 178 -10.35 -5.14 -12.44
CA LYS A 178 -9.93 -6.50 -12.04
C LYS A 178 -9.14 -6.47 -10.73
N ASN A 179 -8.28 -5.48 -10.50
CA ASN A 179 -7.51 -5.35 -9.27
C ASN A 179 -8.41 -5.17 -8.03
N PHE A 180 -9.63 -4.63 -8.18
CA PHE A 180 -10.58 -4.49 -7.07
C PHE A 180 -11.08 -5.83 -6.51
N GLN A 181 -10.97 -6.93 -7.26
CA GLN A 181 -11.36 -8.25 -6.74
C GLN A 181 -10.50 -8.65 -5.54
N ILE A 182 -9.25 -8.20 -5.49
CA ILE A 182 -8.34 -8.46 -4.36
C ILE A 182 -8.93 -7.89 -3.06
N LEU A 183 -9.49 -6.68 -3.09
CA LEU A 183 -10.17 -6.09 -1.92
C LEU A 183 -11.45 -6.86 -1.53
N LYS A 184 -12.13 -7.49 -2.49
CA LYS A 184 -13.36 -8.26 -2.25
C LYS A 184 -13.06 -9.66 -1.68
N GLU A 185 -11.90 -10.21 -1.98
CA GLU A 185 -11.48 -11.56 -1.57
C GLU A 185 -10.72 -11.58 -0.23
N LEU A 186 -9.98 -10.53 0.09
CA LEU A 186 -9.21 -10.43 1.33
C LEU A 186 -10.11 -10.13 2.56
N PRO A 187 -9.65 -10.47 3.78
CA PRO A 187 -10.40 -10.16 5.00
C PRO A 187 -10.69 -8.65 5.13
N LYS A 188 -11.94 -8.31 5.45
CA LYS A 188 -12.43 -6.92 5.50
C LYS A 188 -11.72 -6.07 6.56
N ASP A 189 -11.23 -6.69 7.61
CA ASP A 189 -10.51 -6.05 8.71
C ASP A 189 -9.02 -5.75 8.40
N THR A 190 -8.53 -6.18 7.24
CA THR A 190 -7.17 -5.91 6.73
C THR A 190 -6.90 -4.42 6.62
N ASP A 191 -5.75 -3.99 7.13
CA ASP A 191 -5.30 -2.61 7.01
C ASP A 191 -4.73 -2.32 5.61
N ILE A 192 -5.06 -1.16 5.03
CA ILE A 192 -4.54 -0.70 3.74
C ILE A 192 -3.47 0.37 3.97
N TYR A 193 -2.31 0.15 3.38
CA TYR A 193 -1.21 1.10 3.34
C TYR A 193 -0.87 1.48 1.89
N CYS A 194 -1.25 2.68 1.49
CA CYS A 194 -1.00 3.21 0.15
C CYS A 194 0.23 4.12 0.07
N GLY A 195 0.72 4.38 -1.14
CA GLY A 195 1.99 5.10 -1.38
C GLY A 195 2.00 6.58 -0.94
N HIS A 196 0.83 7.23 -0.97
CA HIS A 196 0.70 8.69 -0.88
C HIS A 196 -0.44 9.17 0.04
N GLU A 197 -0.24 10.34 0.63
CA GLU A 197 -1.20 11.04 1.48
C GLU A 197 -2.16 11.91 0.65
N TYR A 198 -2.95 11.28 -0.21
CA TYR A 198 -3.98 11.94 -1.05
C TYR A 198 -5.38 11.89 -0.45
N THR A 199 -5.53 11.26 0.73
CA THR A 199 -6.80 10.87 1.34
C THR A 199 -7.83 12.00 1.43
N VAL A 200 -7.45 13.17 1.96
CA VAL A 200 -8.41 14.29 2.12
C VAL A 200 -8.88 14.83 0.77
N ALA A 201 -7.97 15.00 -0.20
CA ALA A 201 -8.33 15.46 -1.53
C ALA A 201 -9.20 14.43 -2.29
N ASN A 202 -8.91 13.14 -2.08
CA ASN A 202 -9.69 12.04 -2.64
C ASN A 202 -11.12 12.04 -2.14
N TYR A 203 -11.29 12.04 -0.81
CA TYR A 203 -12.61 12.04 -0.20
C TYR A 203 -13.37 13.35 -0.40
N GLU A 204 -12.69 14.50 -0.46
CA GLU A 204 -13.34 15.77 -0.82
C GLU A 204 -13.98 15.68 -2.21
N TRP A 205 -13.21 15.24 -3.20
CA TRP A 205 -13.70 15.10 -4.56
C TRP A 205 -14.86 14.10 -4.64
N ALA A 206 -14.69 12.92 -4.03
CA ALA A 206 -15.72 11.88 -4.03
C ALA A 206 -17.00 12.33 -3.31
N SER A 207 -16.88 13.13 -2.24
CA SER A 207 -18.02 13.62 -1.45
C SER A 207 -18.94 14.55 -2.23
N LYS A 208 -18.41 15.22 -3.26
CA LYS A 208 -19.19 16.09 -4.17
C LYS A 208 -19.99 15.25 -5.17
N ILE A 209 -19.48 14.09 -5.54
CA ILE A 209 -20.11 13.18 -6.51
C ILE A 209 -21.08 12.22 -5.82
N GLU A 210 -20.81 11.74 -4.62
CA GLU A 210 -21.70 10.84 -3.86
C GLU A 210 -22.11 11.47 -2.51
N PRO A 211 -22.80 12.64 -2.52
CA PRO A 211 -23.16 13.37 -1.29
C PRO A 211 -24.10 12.57 -0.36
N GLU A 212 -24.87 11.65 -0.92
CA GLU A 212 -25.80 10.78 -0.19
C GLU A 212 -25.11 9.65 0.61
N ASN A 213 -23.85 9.31 0.30
CA ASN A 213 -23.13 8.25 1.00
C ASN A 213 -22.63 8.72 2.37
N GLN A 214 -23.40 8.39 3.41
CA GLN A 214 -23.08 8.79 4.78
C GLN A 214 -21.75 8.24 5.29
N ASN A 215 -21.35 7.01 4.90
CA ASN A 215 -20.07 6.43 5.30
C ASN A 215 -18.91 7.27 4.74
N LEU A 216 -18.99 7.67 3.47
CA LEU A 216 -18.03 8.56 2.83
C LEU A 216 -17.97 9.92 3.57
N GLN A 217 -19.11 10.54 3.86
CA GLN A 217 -19.15 11.83 4.56
C GLN A 217 -18.53 11.75 5.97
N GLN A 218 -18.76 10.65 6.69
CA GLN A 218 -18.20 10.43 8.02
C GLN A 218 -16.68 10.22 7.96
N ILE A 219 -16.21 9.36 7.06
CA ILE A 219 -14.78 9.06 6.94
C ILE A 219 -14.00 10.28 6.45
N TYR A 220 -14.58 11.07 5.56
CA TYR A 220 -13.99 12.32 5.10
C TYR A 220 -13.75 13.29 6.27
N LYS A 221 -14.75 13.51 7.13
CA LYS A 221 -14.62 14.35 8.33
C LYS A 221 -13.56 13.82 9.30
N LYS A 222 -13.49 12.49 9.50
CA LYS A 222 -12.45 11.83 10.31
C LYS A 222 -11.05 12.19 9.78
N TYR A 223 -10.79 11.99 8.49
CA TYR A 223 -9.48 12.26 7.91
C TYR A 223 -9.13 13.74 7.83
N GLN A 224 -10.10 14.64 7.59
CA GLN A 224 -9.89 16.08 7.73
C GLN A 224 -9.40 16.45 9.13
N ASN A 225 -10.02 15.89 10.18
CA ASN A 225 -9.63 16.16 11.56
C ASN A 225 -8.23 15.60 11.91
N LEU A 226 -7.85 14.45 11.34
CA LEU A 226 -6.49 13.90 11.49
C LEU A 226 -5.45 14.81 10.82
N ARG A 227 -5.68 15.22 9.58
CA ARG A 227 -4.75 16.12 8.86
C ARG A 227 -4.64 17.50 9.49
N LYS A 228 -5.72 18.06 10.04
CA LYS A 228 -5.68 19.32 10.83
C LYS A 228 -4.75 19.23 12.05
N LYS A 229 -4.52 18.02 12.57
CA LYS A 229 -3.59 17.73 13.67
C LYS A 229 -2.22 17.26 13.17
N ASN A 230 -1.91 17.44 11.88
CA ASN A 230 -0.69 16.96 11.22
C ASN A 230 -0.42 15.44 11.39
N LYS A 231 -1.48 14.64 11.56
CA LYS A 231 -1.38 13.17 11.62
C LYS A 231 -1.58 12.54 10.25
N TYR A 232 -0.92 11.42 9.99
CA TYR A 232 -1.17 10.60 8.80
C TYR A 232 -2.58 9.99 8.82
N THR A 233 -3.13 9.76 7.63
CA THR A 233 -4.47 9.15 7.47
C THR A 233 -4.43 7.64 7.29
N ILE A 234 -3.27 7.09 6.96
CA ILE A 234 -3.04 5.65 6.85
C ILE A 234 -2.72 5.01 8.21
N PRO A 235 -3.07 3.73 8.41
CA PRO A 235 -3.86 2.89 7.48
C PRO A 235 -5.37 3.20 7.50
N SER A 236 -6.10 2.74 6.47
CA SER A 236 -7.55 2.47 6.55
C SER A 236 -7.82 0.97 6.59
N LYS A 237 -9.10 0.55 6.58
CA LYS A 237 -9.47 -0.86 6.43
C LYS A 237 -10.04 -1.16 5.05
N ILE A 238 -9.92 -2.40 4.59
CA ILE A 238 -10.60 -2.87 3.37
C ILE A 238 -12.11 -2.60 3.47
N GLU A 239 -12.72 -2.86 4.63
CA GLU A 239 -14.15 -2.59 4.87
C GLU A 239 -14.51 -1.12 4.65
N ASP A 240 -13.67 -0.19 5.11
CA ASP A 240 -13.90 1.24 4.92
C ASP A 240 -13.92 1.54 3.41
N GLU A 241 -12.89 1.13 2.67
CA GLU A 241 -12.77 1.43 1.24
C GLU A 241 -13.88 0.81 0.39
N LEU A 242 -14.36 -0.40 0.72
CA LEU A 242 -15.53 -0.99 0.06
C LEU A 242 -16.80 -0.15 0.23
N ASN A 243 -16.90 0.61 1.33
CA ASN A 243 -18.05 1.44 1.66
C ASN A 243 -17.90 2.91 1.23
N THR A 244 -16.68 3.41 1.03
CA THR A 244 -16.41 4.84 0.84
C THR A 244 -15.62 5.20 -0.41
N ASN A 245 -14.87 4.27 -1.00
CA ASN A 245 -14.05 4.54 -2.18
C ASN A 245 -14.93 4.46 -3.44
N ILE A 246 -15.28 5.63 -4.00
CA ILE A 246 -16.17 5.75 -5.15
C ILE A 246 -15.72 4.94 -6.38
N PHE A 247 -14.40 4.76 -6.56
CA PHE A 247 -13.87 3.96 -7.68
C PHE A 247 -14.11 2.46 -7.47
N VAL A 248 -13.87 1.96 -6.26
CA VAL A 248 -14.10 0.54 -5.90
C VAL A 248 -15.60 0.22 -5.93
N ARG A 249 -16.43 1.23 -5.68
CA ARG A 249 -17.90 1.18 -5.69
C ARG A 249 -18.53 1.43 -7.06
N CYS A 250 -17.77 1.48 -8.15
CA CYS A 250 -18.33 1.78 -9.48
C CYS A 250 -19.38 0.75 -9.97
N ASP A 251 -19.55 -0.37 -9.28
CA ASP A 251 -20.58 -1.39 -9.53
C ASP A 251 -21.88 -1.19 -8.74
N GLN A 252 -21.94 -0.20 -7.85
CA GLN A 252 -23.11 0.10 -7.03
C GLN A 252 -24.23 0.74 -7.84
N GLU A 253 -25.47 0.36 -7.51
CA GLU A 253 -26.64 0.74 -8.29
C GLU A 253 -26.91 2.25 -8.30
N ASN A 254 -26.59 2.94 -7.21
CA ASN A 254 -26.70 4.40 -7.15
C ASN A 254 -25.77 5.08 -8.17
N LEU A 255 -24.53 4.59 -8.33
CA LEU A 255 -23.60 5.13 -9.32
C LEU A 255 -24.03 4.76 -10.75
N LYS A 256 -24.52 3.54 -10.98
CA LYS A 256 -25.08 3.18 -12.31
C LYS A 256 -26.21 4.10 -12.73
N GLN A 257 -27.14 4.39 -11.83
CA GLN A 257 -28.24 5.32 -12.08
C GLN A 257 -27.72 6.74 -12.31
N LYS A 258 -26.77 7.20 -11.48
CA LYS A 258 -26.22 8.55 -11.54
C LYS A 258 -25.45 8.82 -12.83
N PHE A 259 -24.72 7.83 -13.33
CA PHE A 259 -23.97 7.91 -14.59
C PHE A 259 -24.78 7.40 -15.79
N ASN A 260 -26.03 6.98 -15.60
CA ASN A 260 -26.88 6.35 -16.62
C ASN A 260 -26.13 5.26 -17.42
N CYS A 261 -25.37 4.42 -16.71
CA CYS A 261 -24.51 3.40 -17.30
C CYS A 261 -24.60 2.12 -16.47
N ASN A 262 -24.75 0.96 -17.11
CA ASN A 262 -24.83 -0.34 -16.42
C ASN A 262 -23.50 -1.10 -16.39
N TYR A 263 -22.43 -0.52 -16.94
CA TYR A 263 -21.12 -1.15 -17.07
C TYR A 263 -20.13 -0.53 -16.08
N PRO A 264 -19.77 -1.21 -14.98
CA PRO A 264 -18.91 -0.65 -13.93
C PRO A 264 -17.52 -0.19 -14.44
N VAL A 265 -17.01 -0.86 -15.48
CA VAL A 265 -15.73 -0.52 -16.11
C VAL A 265 -15.80 0.82 -16.87
N GLU A 266 -16.95 1.14 -17.46
CA GLU A 266 -17.18 2.43 -18.11
C GLU A 266 -17.34 3.55 -17.08
N ILE A 267 -18.11 3.30 -16.01
CA ILE A 267 -18.23 4.23 -14.87
C ILE A 267 -16.86 4.51 -14.26
N LEU A 268 -16.04 3.48 -14.07
CA LEU A 268 -14.67 3.63 -13.56
C LEU A 268 -13.81 4.50 -14.48
N CYS A 269 -13.94 4.32 -15.81
CA CYS A 269 -13.24 5.13 -16.79
C CYS A 269 -13.66 6.62 -16.67
N GLN A 270 -14.97 6.88 -16.63
CA GLN A 270 -15.52 8.23 -16.49
C GLN A 270 -15.11 8.89 -15.17
N LEU A 271 -15.24 8.19 -14.04
CA LEU A 271 -14.78 8.67 -12.74
C LEU A 271 -13.28 9.02 -12.76
N ARG A 272 -12.47 8.22 -13.44
CA ARG A 272 -11.03 8.45 -13.53
C ARG A 272 -10.69 9.69 -14.35
N GLU A 273 -11.33 9.85 -15.51
CA GLU A 273 -11.24 11.04 -16.37
C GLU A 273 -11.67 12.30 -15.61
N MET A 274 -12.85 12.27 -14.99
CA MET A 274 -13.34 13.37 -14.16
C MET A 274 -12.33 13.75 -13.07
N LYS A 275 -11.77 12.77 -12.35
CA LYS A 275 -10.77 13.05 -11.31
C LYS A 275 -9.47 13.59 -11.87
N ASN A 276 -9.05 13.16 -13.06
CA ASN A 276 -7.86 13.70 -13.73
C ASN A 276 -8.03 15.20 -14.04
N ASN A 277 -9.24 15.60 -14.42
CA ASN A 277 -9.61 16.99 -14.74
C ASN A 277 -10.19 17.76 -13.54
N ASN A 278 -10.22 17.15 -12.35
CA ASN A 278 -10.83 17.70 -11.13
C ASN A 278 -12.30 18.15 -11.31
N GLN A 279 -13.04 17.47 -12.19
CA GLN A 279 -14.46 17.70 -12.45
C GLN A 279 -15.31 16.95 -11.43
N THR A 280 -16.42 17.55 -11.01
CA THR A 280 -17.37 16.93 -10.06
C THR A 280 -18.81 16.95 -10.54
N ASP A 281 -19.09 17.61 -11.68
CA ASP A 281 -20.38 17.59 -12.35
C ASP A 281 -20.37 16.51 -13.43
N ILE A 282 -21.26 15.53 -13.30
CA ILE A 282 -21.36 14.38 -14.20
C ILE A 282 -21.87 14.80 -15.59
N ASN A 283 -22.55 15.94 -15.69
CA ASN A 283 -23.04 16.46 -16.97
C ASN A 283 -21.94 17.09 -17.85
N THR A 284 -20.69 17.10 -17.38
CA THR A 284 -19.54 17.65 -18.12
C THR A 284 -18.74 16.60 -18.90
N ILE A 285 -19.20 15.34 -18.86
CA ILE A 285 -18.66 14.17 -19.60
C ILE A 285 -19.43 14.02 -20.92
#